data_AF-A0AAV5HYX3-F1
#
_entry.id   AF-A0AAV5HYX3-F1
#
_cell.length_a   1.000
_cell.length_b   1.000
_cell.length_c   1.000
_cell.angle_alpha   90.00
_cell.angle_beta   90.00
_cell.angle_gamma   90.00
#
_symmetry.space_group_name_H-M   'P 1'
#
loop_
_entity.id
_entity.type
_entity.pdbx_description
1 polymer ?
#
loop_
_entity_poly.entity_id
_entity_poly.type
_entity_poly.pdbx_seq_one_letter_code
_entity_poly.pdbx_strand_id
1 'polypeptide(L)'
;MSAFIVMLLCCDCLAGEEESVRWRALTEEHARDSFENLLFSVCRFRELTGSYPHNITVVSYDFKEERFAHLHRSAISFPESRFFYIGTPASPMSREAASKGEALVRAQFQEDPYGCISSLKGKKLGRDPFHRTIPYPEGCPEIKGLFRHCGTAPYQGSLPWAQ
;
A
#
# COMPACT_ATOMS: atom_id res chain seq x y z
N MET A 1 -18.72 -1.22 1.18
CA MET A 1 -17.89 -1.17 -0.04
C MET A 1 -16.50 -0.67 0.36
N SER A 2 -15.48 -1.52 0.31
CA SER A 2 -14.10 -1.05 0.54
C SER A 2 -13.64 -0.43 -0.77
N ALA A 3 -13.57 0.90 -0.85
CA ALA A 3 -12.99 1.58 -2.00
C ALA A 3 -11.53 1.10 -2.13
N PHE A 4 -11.23 0.37 -3.21
CA PHE A 4 -9.87 0.08 -3.63
C PHE A 4 -9.22 1.42 -3.95
N ILE A 5 -8.16 1.75 -3.21
CA ILE A 5 -7.31 2.90 -3.53
C ILE A 5 -6.49 2.43 -4.72
N VAL A 6 -6.78 2.92 -5.92
CA VAL A 6 -5.82 2.81 -7.01
C VAL A 6 -4.69 3.76 -6.63
N MET A 7 -3.60 3.23 -6.10
CA MET A 7 -2.41 4.01 -5.84
C MET A 7 -1.77 4.31 -7.19
N LEU A 8 -1.99 5.51 -7.72
CA LEU A 8 -1.28 5.98 -8.89
C LEU A 8 0.18 6.21 -8.49
N LEU A 9 1.07 5.44 -9.08
CA LEU A 9 2.50 5.68 -8.98
C LEU A 9 2.89 6.64 -10.10
N CYS A 10 3.38 7.83 -9.75
CA CYS A 10 4.04 8.72 -10.70
C CYS A 10 5.51 8.32 -10.74
N CYS A 11 5.96 7.83 -11.89
CA CYS A 11 7.35 7.48 -12.07
C CYS A 11 8.08 8.59 -12.84
N ASP A 12 8.90 9.39 -12.15
CA ASP A 12 9.73 10.43 -12.79
C ASP A 12 10.82 9.83 -13.69
N CYS A 13 11.10 8.53 -13.59
CA CYS A 13 12.12 7.86 -14.39
C CYS A 13 11.66 7.42 -15.79
N LEU A 14 10.36 7.42 -16.10
CA LEU A 14 9.85 6.80 -17.33
C LEU A 14 9.70 7.75 -18.53
N ALA A 15 9.83 9.07 -18.34
CA ALA A 15 9.91 10.01 -19.47
C ALA A 15 10.49 11.37 -19.05
N GLY A 16 11.08 12.07 -20.02
CA GLY A 16 11.62 13.42 -19.84
C GLY A 16 10.55 14.41 -19.34
N GLU A 17 10.98 15.51 -18.74
CA GLU A 17 10.13 16.42 -17.94
C GLU A 17 8.92 17.04 -18.68
N GLU A 18 8.84 16.91 -20.00
CA GLU A 18 7.73 17.39 -20.84
C GLU A 18 6.61 16.35 -21.10
N GLU A 19 6.78 15.08 -20.75
CA GLU A 19 5.76 14.08 -21.05
C GLU A 19 4.62 14.07 -20.01
N SER A 20 3.38 14.11 -20.51
CA SER A 20 2.15 14.18 -19.70
C SER A 20 2.15 13.14 -18.56
N VAL A 21 1.70 13.56 -17.35
CA VAL A 21 1.50 12.69 -16.18
C VAL A 21 0.76 11.40 -16.53
N ARG A 22 -0.13 11.44 -17.53
CA ARG A 22 -0.86 10.28 -18.05
C ARG A 22 0.04 9.11 -18.45
N TRP A 23 1.21 9.37 -19.03
CA TRP A 23 2.10 8.33 -19.56
C TRP A 23 3.03 7.74 -18.50
N ARG A 24 3.24 8.47 -17.41
CA ARG A 24 4.06 8.03 -16.26
C ARG A 24 3.21 7.54 -15.08
N ALA A 25 1.90 7.51 -15.27
CA ALA A 25 0.90 7.04 -14.32
C ALA A 25 0.64 5.54 -14.52
N LEU A 26 0.90 4.77 -13.47
CA LEU A 26 0.73 3.32 -13.48
C LEU A 26 -0.27 2.90 -12.41
N THR A 27 -1.03 1.84 -12.71
CA THR A 27 -2.03 1.28 -11.80
C THR A 27 -1.59 -0.09 -11.30
N GLU A 28 -1.76 -0.32 -10.01
CA GLU A 28 -1.68 -1.64 -9.40
C GLU A 28 -3.10 -2.19 -9.17
N GLU A 29 -3.40 -3.39 -9.69
CA GLU A 29 -4.77 -3.94 -9.79
C GLU A 29 -5.00 -5.26 -9.02
N HIS A 30 -3.97 -5.82 -8.38
CA HIS A 30 -4.04 -7.10 -7.67
C HIS A 30 -4.17 -6.96 -6.15
N ALA A 31 -3.90 -5.77 -5.59
CA ALA A 31 -4.00 -5.53 -4.16
C ALA A 31 -5.42 -5.74 -3.61
N ARG A 32 -5.59 -6.61 -2.61
CA ARG A 32 -6.89 -6.98 -2.03
C ARG A 32 -7.22 -6.20 -0.75
N ASP A 33 -6.25 -5.53 -0.16
CA ASP A 33 -6.45 -4.66 0.98
C ASP A 33 -5.52 -3.44 0.96
N SER A 34 -5.63 -2.58 1.98
CA SER A 34 -4.82 -1.36 2.05
C SER A 34 -3.33 -1.60 2.26
N PHE A 35 -2.94 -2.72 2.88
CA PHE A 35 -1.54 -3.05 3.08
C PHE A 35 -0.92 -3.51 1.75
N GLU A 36 -1.59 -4.41 1.05
CA GLU A 36 -1.21 -4.84 -0.30
C GLU A 36 -1.19 -3.67 -1.27
N ASN A 37 -2.11 -2.70 -1.16
CA ASN A 37 -2.07 -1.50 -2.00
C ASN A 37 -0.73 -0.76 -1.88
N LEU A 38 -0.16 -0.66 -0.68
CA LEU A 38 1.15 -0.05 -0.49
C LEU A 38 2.27 -0.96 -0.99
N LEU A 39 2.32 -2.20 -0.50
CA LEU A 39 3.42 -3.13 -0.77
C LEU A 39 3.52 -3.52 -2.25
N PHE A 40 2.38 -3.79 -2.88
CA PHE A 40 2.33 -4.20 -4.29
C PHE A 40 2.67 -3.02 -5.19
N SER A 41 2.26 -1.81 -4.84
CA SER A 41 2.65 -0.60 -5.59
C SER A 41 4.16 -0.37 -5.55
N VAL A 42 4.81 -0.54 -4.39
CA VAL A 42 6.27 -0.46 -4.29
C VAL A 42 6.95 -1.50 -5.17
N CYS A 43 6.42 -2.72 -5.21
CA CYS A 43 6.95 -3.77 -6.08
C CYS A 43 6.72 -3.48 -7.57
N ARG A 44 5.51 -3.06 -7.95
CA ARG A 44 5.17 -2.66 -9.32
C ARG A 44 6.05 -1.54 -9.85
N PHE A 45 6.37 -0.57 -9.00
CA PHE A 45 7.32 0.49 -9.33
C PHE A 45 8.70 -0.09 -9.67
N ARG A 46 9.23 -1.00 -8.84
CA ARG A 46 10.54 -1.62 -9.10
C ARG A 46 10.55 -2.50 -10.33
N GLU A 47 9.46 -3.21 -10.61
CA GLU A 47 9.33 -4.02 -11.81
C GLU A 47 9.43 -3.17 -13.08
N LEU A 48 8.82 -1.99 -13.09
CA LEU A 48 8.75 -1.12 -14.27
C LEU A 48 9.96 -0.21 -14.44
N THR A 49 10.64 0.15 -13.35
CA THR A 49 11.72 1.15 -13.37
C THR A 49 13.10 0.56 -13.09
N GLY A 50 13.15 -0.69 -12.61
CA GLY A 50 14.37 -1.35 -12.17
C GLY A 50 14.89 -0.90 -10.80
N SER A 51 14.27 0.09 -10.15
CA SER A 51 14.69 0.61 -8.84
C SER A 51 13.50 0.80 -7.89
N TYR A 52 13.74 0.81 -6.58
CA TYR A 52 12.67 1.08 -5.60
C TYR A 52 12.39 2.59 -5.50
N PRO A 53 11.14 2.99 -5.17
CA PRO A 53 10.79 4.40 -5.10
C PRO A 53 11.58 5.10 -4.00
N HIS A 54 12.12 6.29 -4.31
CA HIS A 54 12.76 7.12 -3.30
C HIS A 54 11.72 7.76 -2.37
N ASN A 55 10.62 8.29 -2.92
CA ASN A 55 9.53 8.87 -2.16
C ASN A 55 8.23 8.11 -2.42
N ILE A 56 7.36 8.04 -1.42
CA ILE A 56 6.00 7.51 -1.57
C ILE A 56 5.02 8.60 -1.16
N THR A 57 4.08 8.93 -2.05
CA THR A 57 2.94 9.80 -1.72
C THR A 57 1.66 9.01 -1.85
N VAL A 58 0.90 8.89 -0.77
CA VAL A 58 -0.43 8.27 -0.78
C VAL A 58 -1.49 9.35 -0.94
N VAL A 59 -2.31 9.27 -1.98
CA VAL A 59 -3.48 10.15 -2.17
C VAL A 59 -4.74 9.35 -1.90
N SER A 60 -5.46 9.69 -0.83
CA SER A 60 -6.65 8.94 -0.40
C SER A 60 -7.47 9.76 0.59
N TYR A 61 -8.61 9.24 1.07
CA TYR A 61 -9.41 9.91 2.09
C TYR A 61 -8.62 10.25 3.35
N ASP A 62 -8.81 11.46 3.88
CA ASP A 62 -8.16 12.00 5.08
C ASP A 62 -8.23 11.04 6.29
N PHE A 63 -9.39 10.45 6.56
CA PHE A 63 -9.58 9.57 7.70
C PHE A 63 -8.70 8.30 7.68
N LYS A 64 -8.09 7.94 6.54
CA LYS A 64 -7.20 6.76 6.42
C LYS A 64 -5.72 7.07 6.64
N GLU A 65 -5.34 8.35 6.76
CA GLU A 65 -3.95 8.79 6.86
C GLU A 65 -3.17 8.04 7.94
N GLU A 66 -3.71 8.01 9.15
CA GLU A 66 -3.12 7.33 10.32
C GLU A 66 -2.72 5.89 10.02
N ARG A 67 -3.61 5.12 9.37
CA ARG A 67 -3.33 3.72 9.05
C ARG A 67 -2.21 3.58 8.02
N PHE A 68 -2.16 4.45 7.00
CA PHE A 68 -1.11 4.37 5.98
C PHE A 68 0.23 4.88 6.50
N ALA A 69 0.25 6.07 7.09
CA ALA A 69 1.45 6.77 7.53
C ALA A 69 2.10 6.13 8.77
N HIS A 70 1.32 5.56 9.70
CA HIS A 70 1.88 5.02 10.94
C HIS A 70 1.84 3.50 11.04
N LEU A 71 0.88 2.80 10.42
CA LEU A 71 0.84 1.33 10.46
C LEU A 71 1.49 0.71 9.23
N HIS A 72 0.94 0.94 8.03
CA HIS A 72 1.42 0.27 6.82
C HIS A 72 2.85 0.66 6.45
N ARG A 73 3.17 1.96 6.50
CA ARG A 73 4.54 2.46 6.31
C ARG A 73 5.52 1.80 7.30
N SER A 74 5.16 1.75 8.59
CA SER A 74 5.99 1.11 9.62
C SER A 74 6.17 -0.38 9.40
N ALA A 75 5.11 -1.08 8.98
CA ALA A 75 5.15 -2.52 8.73
C ALA A 75 6.13 -2.88 7.60
N ILE A 76 6.26 -2.04 6.58
CA ILE A 76 7.28 -2.18 5.53
C ILE A 76 8.58 -1.44 5.85
N SER A 77 8.74 -0.89 7.05
CA SER A 77 9.90 -0.10 7.48
C SER A 77 10.31 1.01 6.50
N PHE A 78 9.34 1.65 5.83
CA PHE A 78 9.64 2.76 4.91
C PHE A 78 9.91 4.04 5.71
N PRO A 79 10.94 4.83 5.38
CA PRO A 79 11.32 6.00 6.18
C PRO A 79 10.25 7.08 6.16
N GLU A 80 9.98 7.65 7.34
CA GLU A 80 8.97 8.69 7.54
C GLU A 80 9.28 9.97 6.74
N SER A 81 10.54 10.37 6.66
CA SER A 81 10.98 11.57 5.91
C SER A 81 10.72 11.51 4.41
N ARG A 82 10.45 10.32 3.86
CA ARG A 82 10.20 10.09 2.43
C ARG A 82 8.78 9.58 2.15
N PHE A 83 7.91 9.60 3.16
CA PHE A 83 6.52 9.15 3.06
C PHE A 83 5.57 10.31 3.28
N PHE A 84 4.76 10.60 2.28
CA PHE A 84 3.82 11.72 2.27
C PHE A 84 2.39 11.19 2.13
N TYR A 85 1.43 11.92 2.69
CA TYR A 85 0.02 11.62 2.58
C TYR A 85 -0.75 12.87 2.17
N ILE A 86 -1.64 12.74 1.17
CA ILE A 86 -2.53 13.79 0.71
C ILE A 86 -3.96 13.31 0.94
N GLY A 87 -4.58 13.89 1.97
CA GLY A 87 -5.96 13.60 2.37
C GLY A 87 -6.99 14.34 1.53
N THR A 88 -7.92 13.60 0.91
CA THR A 88 -9.13 14.18 0.32
C THR A 88 -10.28 14.07 1.32
N PRO A 89 -11.05 15.13 1.58
CA PRO A 89 -12.11 15.09 2.57
C PRO A 89 -13.24 14.14 2.12
N ALA A 90 -13.73 13.34 3.07
CA ALA A 90 -14.96 12.58 2.86
C ALA A 90 -16.18 13.50 2.75
N SER A 91 -17.23 13.04 2.07
CA SER A 91 -18.53 13.74 2.05
C SER A 91 -19.05 13.93 3.49
N PRO A 92 -19.68 15.08 3.82
CA PRO A 92 -20.15 15.35 5.18
C PRO A 92 -21.10 14.26 5.72
N MET A 93 -21.98 13.75 4.86
CA MET A 93 -22.98 12.73 5.22
C MET A 93 -22.37 11.37 5.59
N SER A 94 -21.20 11.05 5.06
CA SER A 94 -20.55 9.75 5.27
C SER A 94 -19.34 9.81 6.20
N ARG A 95 -18.87 11.01 6.54
CA ARG A 95 -17.63 11.21 7.31
C ARG A 95 -17.62 10.45 8.63
N GLU A 96 -18.66 10.61 9.45
CA GLU A 96 -18.69 9.98 10.78
C GLU A 96 -18.68 8.45 10.70
N ALA A 97 -19.53 7.87 9.85
CA ALA A 97 -19.57 6.42 9.64
C ALA A 97 -18.25 5.90 9.05
N ALA A 98 -17.64 6.64 8.13
CA ALA A 98 -16.36 6.30 7.53
C ALA A 98 -15.23 6.33 8.57
N SER A 99 -15.17 7.34 9.43
CA SER A 99 -14.18 7.44 10.51
C SER A 99 -14.35 6.33 11.56
N LYS A 100 -15.59 5.99 11.95
CA LYS A 100 -15.85 4.86 12.85
C LYS A 100 -15.42 3.53 12.21
N GLY A 101 -15.78 3.31 10.94
CA GLY A 101 -15.37 2.13 10.20
C GLY A 101 -13.85 2.05 10.01
N GLU A 102 -13.19 3.20 9.83
CA GLU A 102 -11.74 3.28 9.77
C GLU A 102 -11.09 2.86 11.07
N ALA A 103 -11.54 3.38 12.21
CA ALA A 103 -10.95 3.08 13.52
C ALA A 103 -10.95 1.58 13.82
N LEU A 104 -12.02 0.87 13.42
CA LEU A 104 -12.09 -0.60 13.54
C LEU A 104 -11.04 -1.30 12.66
N VAL A 105 -10.86 -0.85 11.41
CA VAL A 105 -9.85 -1.42 10.52
C VAL A 105 -8.44 -1.09 11.01
N ARG A 106 -8.22 0.10 11.55
CA ARG A 106 -6.94 0.51 12.14
C ARG A 106 -6.56 -0.39 13.31
N ALA A 107 -7.50 -0.67 14.22
CA ALA A 107 -7.29 -1.61 15.33
C ALA A 107 -6.92 -3.01 14.81
N GLN A 108 -7.58 -3.50 13.76
CA GLN A 108 -7.24 -4.79 13.14
C GLN A 108 -5.79 -4.84 12.61
N PHE A 109 -5.32 -3.76 11.98
CA PHE A 109 -3.93 -3.69 11.50
C PHE A 109 -2.90 -3.39 12.60
N GLN A 110 -3.31 -2.91 13.78
CA GLN A 110 -2.41 -2.84 14.94
C GLN A 110 -2.09 -4.24 15.47
N GLU A 111 -3.09 -5.13 15.48
CA GLU A 111 -2.93 -6.53 15.90
C GLU A 111 -2.33 -7.42 14.81
N ASP A 112 -2.57 -7.09 13.54
CA ASP A 112 -2.09 -7.84 12.38
C ASP A 112 -1.51 -6.89 11.31
N PRO A 113 -0.29 -6.38 11.51
CA PRO A 113 0.31 -5.35 10.65
C PRO A 113 0.47 -5.75 9.18
N TYR A 114 0.54 -7.05 8.88
CA TYR A 114 0.73 -7.60 7.54
C TYR A 114 -0.58 -8.19 6.95
N GLY A 115 -1.69 -8.13 7.70
CA GLY A 115 -3.00 -8.64 7.28
C GLY A 115 -3.01 -10.14 7.00
N CYS A 116 -2.27 -10.93 7.77
CA CYS A 116 -2.12 -12.37 7.57
C CYS A 116 -3.14 -13.24 8.33
N ILE A 117 -3.76 -12.70 9.38
CA ILE A 117 -4.50 -13.46 10.40
C ILE A 117 -5.96 -12.95 10.48
N SER A 118 -6.82 -13.73 11.13
CA SER A 118 -8.15 -13.32 11.57
C SER A 118 -9.09 -12.85 10.45
N SER A 119 -9.86 -11.79 10.73
CA SER A 119 -10.83 -11.18 9.83
C SER A 119 -10.19 -10.54 8.59
N LEU A 120 -8.92 -10.11 8.65
CA LEU A 120 -8.22 -9.51 7.52
C LEU A 120 -7.92 -10.56 6.45
N LYS A 121 -7.45 -11.74 6.85
CA LYS A 121 -7.26 -12.88 5.92
C LYS A 121 -8.55 -13.28 5.23
N GLY A 122 -9.66 -13.38 5.98
CA GLY A 122 -10.98 -13.69 5.41
C GLY A 122 -11.44 -12.63 4.40
N LYS A 123 -11.24 -11.35 4.72
CA LYS A 123 -11.51 -10.24 3.78
C LYS A 123 -10.65 -10.31 2.52
N LYS A 124 -9.37 -10.65 2.62
CA LYS A 124 -8.47 -10.83 1.46
C LYS A 124 -8.98 -11.91 0.53
N LEU A 125 -9.33 -13.08 1.07
CA LEU A 125 -9.85 -14.21 0.30
C LEU A 125 -11.19 -13.88 -0.39
N GLY A 126 -12.10 -13.20 0.32
CA GLY A 126 -13.40 -12.80 -0.25
C GLY A 126 -13.32 -11.70 -1.32
N ARG A 127 -12.17 -11.03 -1.47
CA ARG A 127 -11.95 -9.96 -2.46
C ARG A 127 -11.25 -10.41 -3.73
N ASP A 128 -10.98 -11.71 -3.85
CA ASP A 128 -10.46 -12.32 -5.08
C ASP A 128 -11.50 -13.25 -5.73
N PRO A 129 -12.66 -12.72 -6.17
CA PRO A 129 -13.75 -13.54 -6.70
C PRO A 129 -13.38 -14.26 -8.01
N PHE A 130 -12.37 -13.76 -8.72
CA PHE A 130 -11.92 -14.30 -10.00
C PHE A 130 -10.64 -15.13 -9.89
N HIS A 131 -10.12 -15.36 -8.68
CA HIS A 131 -8.87 -16.09 -8.42
C HIS A 131 -7.73 -15.64 -9.35
N ARG A 132 -7.57 -14.32 -9.50
CA ARG A 132 -6.53 -13.78 -10.39
C ARG A 132 -5.17 -14.20 -9.87
N THR A 133 -4.28 -14.64 -10.76
CA THR A 133 -2.89 -14.89 -10.37
C THR A 133 -2.25 -13.57 -9.96
N ILE A 134 -1.77 -13.49 -8.73
CA ILE A 134 -1.04 -12.32 -8.22
C ILE A 134 0.42 -12.45 -8.67
N PRO A 135 0.96 -11.48 -9.41
CA PRO A 135 2.32 -11.58 -9.96
C PRO A 135 3.38 -11.45 -8.86
N TYR A 136 3.09 -10.78 -7.76
CA TYR A 136 4.07 -10.52 -6.70
C TYR A 136 4.28 -11.74 -5.78
N PRO A 137 5.52 -11.96 -5.27
CA PRO A 137 6.69 -11.08 -5.35
C PRO A 137 7.60 -11.31 -6.57
N GLU A 138 7.13 -11.99 -7.63
CA GLU A 138 7.93 -12.09 -8.86
C GLU A 138 8.17 -10.68 -9.41
N GLY A 139 9.43 -10.37 -9.75
CA GLY A 139 9.87 -9.02 -10.10
C GLY A 139 10.48 -8.19 -8.95
N CYS A 140 10.35 -8.61 -7.68
CA CYS A 140 10.91 -7.91 -6.52
C CYS A 140 11.65 -8.85 -5.55
N PRO A 141 12.75 -9.48 -6.00
CA PRO A 141 13.47 -10.47 -5.20
C PRO A 141 13.99 -9.91 -3.88
N GLU A 142 14.34 -8.63 -3.84
CA GLU A 142 14.95 -7.97 -2.68
C GLU A 142 13.98 -7.85 -1.49
N ILE A 143 12.67 -7.81 -1.75
CA ILE A 143 11.64 -7.71 -0.70
C ILE A 143 10.77 -8.97 -0.60
N LYS A 144 11.16 -10.07 -1.26
CA LYS A 144 10.41 -11.35 -1.25
C LYS A 144 10.14 -11.88 0.16
N GLY A 145 11.05 -11.64 1.10
CA GLY A 145 10.86 -12.02 2.50
C GLY A 145 9.75 -11.24 3.19
N LEU A 146 9.58 -9.95 2.86
CA LEU A 146 8.53 -9.09 3.42
C LEU A 146 7.13 -9.57 3.01
N PHE A 147 6.95 -10.06 1.78
CA PHE A 147 5.69 -10.64 1.31
C PHE A 147 5.27 -11.93 2.05
N ARG A 148 6.24 -12.62 2.65
CA ARG A 148 6.01 -13.88 3.39
C ARG A 148 5.95 -13.65 4.90
N HIS A 149 6.25 -12.44 5.35
CA HIS A 149 6.32 -12.12 6.76
C HIS A 149 4.93 -11.89 7.34
N CYS A 150 4.70 -12.48 8.50
CA CYS A 150 3.45 -12.39 9.24
C CYS A 150 3.74 -12.36 10.74
N GLY A 151 2.83 -11.77 11.52
CA GLY A 151 2.96 -11.62 12.97
C GLY A 151 3.05 -10.15 13.38
N THR A 152 3.17 -9.90 14.68
CA THR A 152 3.16 -8.54 15.25
C THR A 152 4.55 -7.89 15.25
N ALA A 153 5.61 -8.69 15.17
CA ALA A 153 6.97 -8.17 15.15
C ALA A 153 7.29 -7.47 13.82
N PRO A 154 8.02 -6.33 13.84
CA PRO A 154 8.55 -5.71 12.63
C PRO A 154 9.45 -6.67 11.85
N TYR A 155 9.36 -6.62 10.52
CA TYR A 155 10.22 -7.42 9.64
C TYR A 155 11.69 -7.03 9.85
N GLN A 156 12.56 -8.01 10.07
CA GLN A 156 13.98 -7.81 10.39
C GLN A 156 14.91 -8.05 9.20
N GLY A 157 14.37 -8.36 8.02
CA GLY A 157 15.20 -8.56 6.82
C GLY A 157 15.70 -7.23 6.26
N SER A 158 16.75 -7.30 5.44
CA SER A 158 17.26 -6.14 4.72
C SER A 158 16.23 -5.62 3.73
N LEU A 159 16.02 -4.30 3.73
CA LEU A 159 15.08 -3.63 2.83
C LEU A 159 15.80 -2.55 2.00
N PRO A 160 15.50 -2.42 0.70
CA PRO A 160 16.20 -1.50 -0.21
C PRO A 160 16.15 -0.03 0.18
N TRP A 161 15.14 0.38 0.94
CA TRP A 161 14.93 1.77 1.38
C TRP A 161 15.35 2.02 2.83
N ALA A 162 15.92 1.04 3.53
CA ALA A 162 16.37 1.19 4.92
C ALA A 162 17.78 1.81 5.04
N GLN A 163 18.36 2.30 3.94
CA GLN A 163 19.66 2.98 3.87
C GLN A 163 19.53 4.48 4.12
#